data_AF-A0A522EVC0-F1
#
_entry.id   AF-A0A522EVC0-F1
#
_cell.length_a   1.000
_cell.length_b   1.000
_cell.length_c   1.000
_cell.angle_alpha   90.00
_cell.angle_beta   90.00
_cell.angle_gamma   90.00
#
_symmetry.space_group_name_H-M   'P 1'
#
loop_
_entity.id
_entity.type
_entity.pdbx_description
1 polymer ?
#
loop_
_entity_poly.entity_id
_entity_poly.type
_entity_poly.pdbx_seq_one_letter_code
_entity_poly.pdbx_strand_id
1 'polypeptide(L)'
;MSNNITLTQNNPAPSTTNQRETSFAADLNGKQETPATPSTATGYVTATLNGNTLTLTGNFEGLISDATASHIHYGGVSYPGPAVFSITINEMAANSSSSSNETVGGPQQFSTNGTLSFTGTLTDSQIIQLTNGFFYVNVHSTQFPNGEIRGQLLPEGTPGISTSMATTQNSSATVTSNGTMGTSTGSTSTTTGSGGTTSGTGSSGGSY
;
A
#
# COMPACT_ATOMS: atom_id res chain seq x y z
N MET A 1 -40.44 45.81 10.82
CA MET A 1 -38.99 45.96 10.60
C MET A 1 -38.40 44.57 10.72
N SER A 2 -38.16 43.91 9.59
CA SER A 2 -37.63 42.54 9.55
C SER A 2 -36.11 42.60 9.65
N ASN A 3 -35.56 42.02 10.71
CA ASN A 3 -34.11 41.93 10.91
C ASN A 3 -33.62 40.60 10.34
N ASN A 4 -32.96 40.64 9.19
CA ASN A 4 -32.27 39.50 8.60
C ASN A 4 -30.93 39.31 9.31
N ILE A 5 -30.80 38.27 10.14
CA ILE A 5 -29.52 37.83 10.69
C ILE A 5 -28.86 36.92 9.66
N THR A 6 -27.87 37.44 8.94
CA THR A 6 -26.98 36.62 8.10
C THR A 6 -26.04 35.85 9.02
N LEU A 7 -26.27 34.55 9.18
CA LEU A 7 -25.29 33.65 9.82
C LEU A 7 -24.15 33.41 8.82
N THR A 8 -22.98 34.00 9.07
CA THR A 8 -21.76 33.61 8.37
C THR A 8 -21.35 32.24 8.91
N GLN A 9 -21.61 31.17 8.16
CA GLN A 9 -21.04 29.87 8.48
C GLN A 9 -19.53 29.97 8.25
N ASN A 10 -18.79 30.07 9.35
CA ASN A 10 -17.33 29.92 9.34
C ASN A 10 -17.05 28.48 8.92
N ASN A 11 -16.92 28.25 7.62
CA ASN A 11 -16.46 26.97 7.11
C ASN A 11 -14.98 26.87 7.52
N PRO A 12 -14.58 25.96 8.43
CA PRO A 12 -13.16 25.76 8.69
C PRO A 12 -12.51 25.35 7.36
N ALA A 13 -11.39 25.99 7.03
CA ALA A 13 -10.57 25.63 5.87
C ALA A 13 -10.33 24.10 5.85
N PRO A 14 -10.26 23.45 4.67
CA PRO A 14 -10.01 22.03 4.59
C PRO A 14 -8.75 21.69 5.39
N SER A 15 -8.91 20.78 6.34
CA SER A 15 -7.81 20.24 7.15
C SER A 15 -6.74 19.70 6.20
N THR A 16 -5.58 20.33 6.17
CA THR A 16 -4.38 19.78 5.55
C THR A 16 -3.92 18.62 6.42
N THR A 17 -4.58 17.48 6.30
CA THR A 17 -4.01 16.21 6.78
C THR A 17 -2.71 16.05 6.04
N ASN A 18 -1.59 16.04 6.76
CA ASN A 18 -0.32 15.57 6.23
C ASN A 18 -0.57 14.14 5.74
N GLN A 19 -0.82 13.99 4.43
CA GLN A 19 -1.04 12.69 3.82
C GLN A 19 0.27 11.91 3.99
N ARG A 20 0.22 10.88 4.83
CA ARG A 20 1.42 10.11 5.16
C ARG A 20 1.83 9.30 3.92
N GLU A 21 3.06 9.52 3.48
CA GLU A 21 3.65 8.74 2.40
C GLU A 21 3.67 7.24 2.76
N THR A 22 3.19 6.40 1.86
CA THR A 22 3.21 4.94 2.04
C THR A 22 4.03 4.31 0.94
N SER A 23 5.04 3.53 1.31
CA SER A 23 5.94 2.85 0.39
C SER A 23 5.49 1.41 0.15
N PHE A 24 5.77 0.91 -1.05
CA PHE A 24 5.45 -0.42 -1.52
C PHE A 24 6.65 -0.97 -2.30
N ALA A 25 6.78 -2.29 -2.36
CA ALA A 25 7.76 -2.93 -3.21
C ALA A 25 7.24 -4.25 -3.79
N ALA A 26 7.91 -4.70 -4.85
CA ALA A 26 7.73 -6.04 -5.39
C ALA A 26 9.05 -6.57 -5.96
N ASP A 27 9.36 -7.83 -5.62
CA ASP A 27 10.33 -8.64 -6.35
C ASP A 27 9.61 -9.32 -7.53
N LEU A 28 10.14 -9.20 -8.74
CA LEU A 28 9.58 -9.78 -9.95
C LEU A 28 10.35 -11.03 -10.36
N ASN A 29 9.65 -12.12 -10.66
CA ASN A 29 10.26 -13.31 -11.26
C ASN A 29 9.21 -14.18 -11.99
N GLY A 30 9.69 -15.14 -12.79
CA GLY A 30 8.82 -16.01 -13.60
C GLY A 30 7.98 -17.01 -12.79
N LYS A 31 8.45 -17.40 -11.60
CA LYS A 31 7.70 -18.34 -10.72
C LYS A 31 6.41 -17.72 -10.19
N GLN A 32 6.37 -16.40 -10.12
CA GLN A 32 5.19 -15.71 -9.65
C GLN A 32 4.10 -15.61 -10.70
N GLU A 33 4.37 -15.80 -12.01
CA GLU A 33 3.35 -15.76 -13.06
C GLU A 33 2.22 -16.79 -12.87
N THR A 34 1.07 -16.54 -13.50
CA THR A 34 -0.02 -17.53 -13.58
C THR A 34 -0.41 -17.78 -15.04
N PRO A 35 -0.01 -18.91 -15.66
CA PRO A 35 0.88 -19.95 -15.13
C PRO A 35 2.34 -19.48 -15.01
N ALA A 36 3.10 -20.10 -14.13
CA ALA A 36 4.52 -19.79 -13.94
C ALA A 36 5.32 -19.98 -15.24
N THR A 37 6.25 -19.08 -15.51
CA THR A 37 7.18 -19.18 -16.65
C THR A 37 8.49 -19.84 -16.20
N PRO A 38 9.25 -20.47 -17.12
CA PRO A 38 10.58 -21.00 -16.81
C PRO A 38 11.66 -19.90 -16.74
N SER A 39 11.30 -18.63 -16.90
CA SER A 39 12.26 -17.52 -16.94
C SER A 39 13.01 -17.40 -15.62
N THR A 40 14.32 -17.23 -15.73
CA THR A 40 15.21 -16.88 -14.60
C THR A 40 15.39 -15.37 -14.47
N ALA A 41 14.70 -14.57 -15.29
CA ALA A 41 14.72 -13.13 -15.21
C ALA A 41 14.26 -12.64 -13.84
N THR A 42 14.80 -11.50 -13.44
CA THR A 42 14.50 -10.86 -12.16
C THR A 42 14.14 -9.41 -12.37
N GLY A 43 13.38 -8.84 -11.46
CA GLY A 43 13.20 -7.41 -11.37
C GLY A 43 12.87 -6.97 -9.96
N TYR A 44 12.97 -5.68 -9.73
CA TYR A 44 12.60 -5.07 -8.47
C TYR A 44 11.96 -3.72 -8.74
N VAL A 45 10.85 -3.45 -8.05
CA VAL A 45 10.17 -2.15 -8.12
C VAL A 45 9.89 -1.64 -6.72
N THR A 46 10.01 -0.33 -6.56
CA THR A 46 9.51 0.42 -5.40
C THR A 46 8.45 1.39 -5.87
N ALA A 47 7.45 1.62 -5.03
CA ALA A 47 6.44 2.64 -5.27
C ALA A 47 6.13 3.44 -4.01
N THR A 48 5.83 4.71 -4.20
CA THR A 48 5.42 5.64 -3.16
C THR A 48 4.02 6.15 -3.48
N LEU A 49 3.11 6.06 -2.52
CA LEU A 49 1.80 6.71 -2.57
C LEU A 49 1.82 7.98 -1.71
N ASN A 50 1.63 9.13 -2.35
CA ASN A 50 1.49 10.44 -1.70
C ASN A 50 0.12 11.04 -2.05
N GLY A 51 -0.78 11.06 -1.06
CA GLY A 51 -2.20 11.32 -1.31
C GLY A 51 -2.78 10.28 -2.27
N ASN A 52 -3.22 10.73 -3.44
CA ASN A 52 -3.73 9.85 -4.51
C ASN A 52 -2.70 9.59 -5.62
N THR A 53 -1.48 10.13 -5.52
CA THR A 53 -0.46 9.96 -6.57
C THR A 53 0.45 8.80 -6.22
N LEU A 54 0.48 7.78 -7.10
CA LEU A 54 1.41 6.67 -7.05
C LEU A 54 2.58 6.96 -7.98
N THR A 55 3.80 6.97 -7.45
CA THR A 55 5.04 7.02 -8.22
C THR A 55 5.79 5.71 -8.05
N LEU A 56 6.11 5.04 -9.15
CA LEU A 56 6.79 3.75 -9.17
C LEU A 56 8.07 3.86 -10.00
N THR A 57 9.15 3.26 -9.50
CA THR A 57 10.43 3.10 -10.20
C THR A 57 10.98 1.71 -9.96
N GLY A 58 11.77 1.20 -10.89
CA GLY A 58 12.45 -0.07 -10.71
C GLY A 58 13.26 -0.50 -11.91
N ASN A 59 13.65 -1.76 -11.93
CA ASN A 59 14.39 -2.38 -13.02
C ASN A 59 14.02 -3.84 -13.21
N PHE A 60 14.35 -4.36 -14.38
CA PHE A 60 14.35 -5.78 -14.69
C PHE A 60 15.61 -6.14 -15.47
N GLU A 61 16.02 -7.40 -15.35
CA GLU A 61 17.21 -7.94 -15.98
C GLU A 61 17.00 -9.39 -16.40
N GLY A 62 17.65 -9.77 -17.50
CA GLY A 62 17.75 -11.17 -17.93
C GLY A 62 16.48 -11.76 -18.52
N LEU A 63 15.57 -10.96 -19.10
CA LEU A 63 14.45 -11.51 -19.88
C LEU A 63 14.97 -12.41 -21.00
N ILE A 64 14.21 -13.44 -21.36
CA ILE A 64 14.61 -14.39 -22.40
C ILE A 64 14.58 -13.75 -23.80
N SER A 65 13.73 -12.74 -24.00
CA SER A 65 13.65 -11.96 -25.22
C SER A 65 13.35 -10.50 -24.93
N ASP A 66 13.47 -9.65 -25.95
CA ASP A 66 13.20 -8.21 -25.88
C ASP A 66 11.87 -7.92 -25.17
N ALA A 67 11.90 -7.02 -24.18
CA ALA A 67 10.70 -6.59 -23.47
C ALA A 67 9.70 -5.95 -24.45
N THR A 68 8.41 -6.00 -24.18
CA THR A 68 7.40 -5.44 -25.11
C THR A 68 6.43 -4.50 -24.42
N ALA A 69 6.13 -4.75 -23.14
CA ALA A 69 5.27 -3.91 -22.33
C ALA A 69 5.50 -4.17 -20.85
N SER A 70 5.10 -3.23 -20.01
CA SER A 70 4.97 -3.45 -18.57
C SER A 70 3.71 -2.76 -18.06
N HIS A 71 3.06 -3.39 -17.08
CA HIS A 71 1.77 -2.94 -16.57
C HIS A 71 1.68 -3.11 -15.06
N ILE A 72 0.84 -2.27 -14.45
CA ILE A 72 0.22 -2.57 -13.16
C ILE A 72 -1.12 -3.26 -13.47
N HIS A 73 -1.36 -4.40 -12.86
CA HIS A 73 -2.60 -5.16 -12.98
C HIS A 73 -3.39 -5.17 -11.68
N TYR A 74 -4.71 -5.35 -11.79
CA TYR A 74 -5.58 -5.67 -10.66
C TYR A 74 -5.79 -7.18 -10.54
N GLY A 75 -5.19 -7.80 -9.52
CA GLY A 75 -5.28 -9.22 -9.24
C GLY A 75 -4.50 -9.59 -7.99
N GLY A 76 -5.03 -10.56 -7.22
CA GLY A 76 -4.35 -11.09 -6.05
C GLY A 76 -3.32 -12.15 -6.42
N VAL A 77 -2.58 -12.61 -5.41
CA VAL A 77 -1.60 -13.69 -5.57
C VAL A 77 -2.26 -14.90 -6.22
N SER A 78 -1.66 -15.40 -7.31
CA SER A 78 -2.14 -16.52 -8.14
C SER A 78 -3.32 -16.21 -9.07
N TYR A 79 -3.98 -15.05 -8.98
CA TYR A 79 -5.12 -14.69 -9.82
C TYR A 79 -4.75 -13.59 -10.83
N PRO A 80 -4.54 -13.94 -12.12
CA PRO A 80 -4.29 -12.92 -13.13
C PRO A 80 -5.54 -12.04 -13.29
N GLY A 81 -5.32 -10.78 -13.65
CA GLY A 81 -6.42 -9.85 -13.87
C GLY A 81 -6.07 -8.74 -14.86
N PRO A 82 -6.98 -7.78 -15.08
CA PRO A 82 -6.80 -6.78 -16.14
C PRO A 82 -5.63 -5.85 -15.85
N ALA A 83 -4.95 -5.42 -16.91
CA ALA A 83 -4.01 -4.30 -16.84
C ALA A 83 -4.81 -3.02 -16.55
N VAL A 84 -4.40 -2.27 -15.52
CA VAL A 84 -5.05 -1.03 -15.11
C VAL A 84 -4.20 0.21 -15.43
N PHE A 85 -2.87 0.06 -15.48
CA PHE A 85 -1.95 1.14 -15.84
C PHE A 85 -0.78 0.61 -16.68
N SER A 86 -0.36 1.38 -17.68
CA SER A 86 0.88 1.12 -18.42
C SER A 86 2.07 1.73 -17.69
N ILE A 87 3.16 0.98 -17.62
CA ILE A 87 4.45 1.40 -17.06
C ILE A 87 5.38 1.69 -18.24
N THR A 88 6.09 2.81 -18.15
CA THR A 88 7.13 3.15 -19.14
C THR A 88 8.33 2.25 -18.92
N ILE A 89 8.74 1.53 -19.97
CA ILE A 89 10.03 0.85 -20.03
C ILE A 89 11.02 1.84 -20.63
N ASN A 90 12.05 2.20 -19.86
CA ASN A 90 13.18 2.96 -20.38
C ASN A 90 14.33 1.98 -20.57
N GLU A 91 14.88 1.94 -21.78
CA GLU A 91 16.01 1.09 -22.10
C GLU A 91 17.20 1.48 -21.21
N MET A 92 17.78 0.49 -20.54
CA MET A 92 19.14 0.63 -20.03
C MET A 92 20.04 0.50 -21.24
N ALA A 93 20.83 1.54 -21.55
CA ALA A 93 21.78 1.54 -22.65
C ALA A 93 22.50 0.18 -22.71
N ALA A 94 22.23 -0.56 -23.78
CA ALA A 94 22.51 -1.98 -23.81
C ALA A 94 24.00 -2.28 -23.52
N ASN A 95 24.25 -3.33 -22.73
CA ASN A 95 25.27 -4.28 -23.15
C ASN A 95 24.75 -4.93 -24.45
N SER A 96 25.16 -4.34 -25.56
CA SER A 96 24.69 -4.57 -26.91
C SER A 96 24.68 -6.06 -27.26
N SER A 97 23.50 -6.67 -27.29
CA SER A 97 23.29 -7.98 -27.92
C SER A 97 22.34 -7.92 -29.13
N SER A 98 21.69 -6.78 -29.37
CA SER A 98 20.97 -6.52 -30.61
C SER A 98 21.74 -5.53 -31.45
N SER A 99 22.37 -6.07 -32.49
CA SER A 99 23.05 -5.31 -33.54
C SER A 99 22.01 -4.70 -34.48
N SER A 100 21.71 -3.41 -34.33
CA SER A 100 21.66 -2.48 -35.47
C SER A 100 21.33 -1.06 -35.03
N ASN A 101 22.35 -0.19 -35.04
CA ASN A 101 22.22 1.23 -35.40
C ASN A 101 20.97 1.95 -34.85
N GLU A 102 20.96 2.20 -33.54
CA GLU A 102 19.98 3.04 -32.86
C GLU A 102 19.98 4.45 -33.48
N THR A 103 19.03 4.68 -34.39
CA THR A 103 18.72 6.01 -34.92
C THR A 103 17.77 6.66 -33.92
N VAL A 104 18.11 7.82 -33.38
CA VAL A 104 17.18 8.60 -32.55
C VAL A 104 15.90 8.87 -33.35
N GLY A 105 14.81 8.17 -33.02
CA GLY A 105 13.54 8.18 -33.76
C GLY A 105 13.22 6.91 -34.58
N GLY A 106 14.05 5.88 -34.53
CA GLY A 106 13.76 4.53 -35.04
C GLY A 106 12.80 3.74 -34.14
N PRO A 107 12.32 2.56 -34.56
CA PRO A 107 11.52 1.69 -33.70
C PRO A 107 12.32 1.33 -32.44
N GLN A 108 11.81 1.70 -31.26
CA GLN A 108 12.44 1.42 -29.97
C GLN A 108 12.68 -0.08 -29.84
N GLN A 109 13.94 -0.51 -29.86
CA GLN A 109 14.29 -1.91 -29.66
C GLN A 109 14.54 -2.15 -28.18
N PHE A 110 13.49 -2.56 -27.49
CA PHE A 110 13.57 -2.90 -26.07
C PHE A 110 14.59 -4.01 -25.82
N SER A 111 15.45 -3.84 -24.80
CA SER A 111 16.44 -4.84 -24.41
C SER A 111 15.86 -5.91 -23.47
N THR A 112 16.62 -6.96 -23.20
CA THR A 112 16.33 -7.97 -22.17
C THR A 112 16.53 -7.43 -20.74
N ASN A 113 16.97 -6.17 -20.62
CA ASN A 113 17.18 -5.44 -19.37
C ASN A 113 16.64 -4.01 -19.51
N GLY A 114 16.17 -3.42 -18.43
CA GLY A 114 15.60 -2.07 -18.49
C GLY A 114 15.21 -1.50 -17.15
N THR A 115 14.86 -0.22 -17.15
CA THR A 115 14.24 0.44 -16.00
C THR A 115 12.76 0.66 -16.24
N LEU A 116 12.01 0.69 -15.16
CA LEU A 116 10.57 0.89 -15.12
C LEU A 116 10.27 2.22 -14.44
N SER A 117 9.38 3.02 -15.03
CA SER A 117 8.89 4.23 -14.40
C SER A 117 7.39 4.44 -14.65
N PHE A 118 6.70 4.90 -13.61
CA PHE A 118 5.28 5.25 -13.69
C PHE A 118 4.97 6.37 -12.70
N THR A 119 4.07 7.27 -13.09
CA THR A 119 3.40 8.19 -12.18
C THR A 119 1.95 8.31 -12.61
N GLY A 120 1.04 8.13 -11.67
CA GLY A 120 -0.39 8.24 -11.96
C GLY A 120 -1.23 8.49 -10.73
N THR A 121 -2.46 8.96 -10.96
CA THR A 121 -3.44 9.19 -9.90
C THR A 121 -4.33 7.97 -9.73
N LEU A 122 -4.52 7.55 -8.48
CA LEU A 122 -5.41 6.47 -8.07
C LEU A 122 -6.72 7.01 -7.52
N THR A 123 -7.82 6.32 -7.82
CA THR A 123 -9.08 6.49 -7.10
C THR A 123 -8.99 5.92 -5.68
N ASP A 124 -9.88 6.34 -4.79
CA ASP A 124 -9.90 5.84 -3.40
C ASP A 124 -10.07 4.31 -3.33
N SER A 125 -10.88 3.73 -4.21
CA SER A 125 -11.03 2.27 -4.33
C SER A 125 -9.72 1.59 -4.71
N GLN A 126 -8.96 2.16 -5.65
CA GLN A 126 -7.67 1.63 -6.07
C GLN A 126 -6.60 1.76 -4.97
N ILE A 127 -6.66 2.80 -4.14
CA ILE A 127 -5.79 2.93 -2.97
C ILE A 127 -6.05 1.82 -1.97
N ILE A 128 -7.32 1.51 -1.70
CA ILE A 128 -7.70 0.39 -0.82
C ILE A 128 -7.21 -0.94 -1.42
N GLN A 129 -7.39 -1.14 -2.73
CA GLN A 129 -6.93 -2.34 -3.42
C GLN A 129 -5.41 -2.51 -3.37
N LEU A 130 -4.66 -1.43 -3.62
CA LEU A 130 -3.19 -1.40 -3.50
C LEU A 130 -2.76 -1.72 -2.07
N THR A 131 -3.37 -1.07 -1.07
CA THR A 131 -3.03 -1.27 0.34
C THR A 131 -3.31 -2.70 0.82
N ASN A 132 -4.32 -3.36 0.24
CA ASN A 132 -4.64 -4.76 0.51
C ASN A 132 -3.82 -5.76 -0.34
N GLY A 133 -2.86 -5.30 -1.14
CA GLY A 133 -1.99 -6.17 -1.94
C GLY A 133 -2.68 -6.80 -3.15
N PHE A 134 -3.64 -6.11 -3.77
CA PHE A 134 -4.33 -6.59 -4.98
C PHE A 134 -3.77 -6.01 -6.28
N PHE A 135 -2.64 -5.30 -6.25
CA PHE A 135 -1.94 -4.85 -7.45
C PHE A 135 -0.60 -5.53 -7.62
N TYR A 136 -0.29 -5.97 -8.85
CA TYR A 136 1.00 -6.54 -9.20
C TYR A 136 1.59 -5.82 -10.41
N VAL A 137 2.91 -5.80 -10.49
CA VAL A 137 3.63 -5.37 -11.69
C VAL A 137 3.97 -6.58 -12.53
N ASN A 138 3.79 -6.46 -13.84
CA ASN A 138 4.18 -7.46 -14.82
C ASN A 138 5.04 -6.86 -15.92
N VAL A 139 5.99 -7.63 -16.43
CA VAL A 139 6.80 -7.30 -17.62
C VAL A 139 6.60 -8.39 -18.66
N HIS A 140 6.26 -7.97 -19.88
CA HIS A 140 6.04 -8.83 -21.03
C HIS A 140 7.27 -8.81 -21.92
N SER A 141 7.50 -9.90 -22.65
CA SER A 141 8.52 -9.99 -23.69
C SER A 141 7.95 -10.59 -24.96
N THR A 142 8.75 -10.60 -26.03
CA THR A 142 8.36 -11.19 -27.31
C THR A 142 7.97 -12.68 -27.18
N GLN A 143 8.72 -13.45 -26.38
CA GLN A 143 8.45 -14.86 -26.15
C GLN A 143 7.33 -15.11 -25.14
N PHE A 144 7.12 -14.19 -24.20
CA PHE A 144 6.09 -14.28 -23.17
C PHE A 144 5.13 -13.09 -23.25
N PRO A 145 4.27 -13.04 -24.29
CA PRO A 145 3.37 -11.91 -24.53
C PRO A 145 2.30 -11.73 -23.44
N ASN A 146 2.00 -12.80 -22.68
CA ASN A 146 1.04 -12.76 -21.57
C ASN A 146 1.70 -12.44 -20.21
N GLY A 147 3.02 -12.20 -20.18
CA GLY A 147 3.80 -11.93 -18.98
C GLY A 147 4.98 -12.89 -18.85
N GLU A 148 6.18 -12.35 -18.68
CA GLU A 148 7.40 -13.13 -18.40
C GLU A 148 7.67 -13.20 -16.90
N ILE A 149 7.61 -12.05 -16.22
CA ILE A 149 7.87 -11.91 -14.78
C ILE A 149 6.84 -11.00 -14.12
N ARG A 150 6.40 -11.35 -12.90
CA ARG A 150 5.55 -10.49 -12.06
C ARG A 150 5.97 -10.47 -10.61
N GLY A 151 5.48 -9.46 -9.90
CA GLY A 151 5.60 -9.32 -8.45
C GLY A 151 4.43 -8.55 -7.87
N GLN A 152 3.91 -8.99 -6.73
CA GLN A 152 2.84 -8.28 -6.01
C GLN A 152 3.38 -7.02 -5.35
N LEU A 153 2.76 -5.87 -5.56
CA LEU A 153 3.08 -4.64 -4.84
C LEU A 153 2.52 -4.74 -3.42
N LEU A 154 3.41 -4.87 -2.45
CA LEU A 154 3.08 -5.01 -1.04
C LEU A 154 3.61 -3.80 -0.25
N PRO A 155 2.90 -3.34 0.80
CA PRO A 155 3.39 -2.25 1.64
C PRO A 155 4.74 -2.61 2.26
N GLU A 156 5.73 -1.73 2.08
CA GLU A 156 6.94 -1.78 2.90
C GLU A 156 6.58 -1.21 4.27
N GLY A 157 6.92 -1.93 5.34
CA GLY A 157 6.57 -1.55 6.71
C GLY A 157 6.76 -0.05 6.93
N THR A 158 5.68 0.63 7.31
CA THR A 158 5.54 2.04 7.66
C THR A 158 6.88 2.79 7.87
N PRO A 159 7.39 3.57 6.91
CA PRO A 159 8.49 4.50 7.18
C PRO A 159 8.07 5.48 8.29
N GLY A 160 8.62 5.31 9.49
CA GLY A 160 8.48 6.22 10.63
C GLY A 160 7.06 6.41 11.17
N ILE A 161 6.61 5.53 12.07
CA ILE A 161 5.76 5.96 13.18
C ILE A 161 6.69 6.38 14.32
N SER A 162 6.98 7.67 14.40
CA SER A 162 7.35 8.27 15.68
C SER A 162 6.13 8.05 16.58
N THR A 163 6.28 7.21 17.60
CA THR A 163 5.25 6.97 18.60
C THR A 163 5.05 8.25 19.42
N SER A 164 4.33 9.23 18.89
CA SER A 164 3.64 10.18 19.76
C SER A 164 2.44 9.43 20.32
N MET A 165 2.69 8.79 21.46
CA MET A 165 1.68 8.39 22.42
C MET A 165 0.59 9.45 22.40
N ALA A 166 -0.61 9.07 21.98
CA ALA A 166 -1.82 9.87 22.12
C ALA A 166 -2.01 10.18 23.60
N THR A 167 -1.39 11.25 24.07
CA THR A 167 -1.73 11.88 25.34
C THR A 167 -2.72 12.95 24.96
N THR A 168 -3.97 12.68 25.28
CA THR A 168 -5.14 13.55 25.22
C THR A 168 -4.78 15.04 25.23
N GLN A 169 -4.85 15.69 24.06
CA GLN A 169 -4.99 17.15 24.04
C GLN A 169 -6.48 17.47 24.18
N ASN A 170 -6.88 17.58 25.44
CA ASN A 170 -8.09 18.27 25.86
C ASN A 170 -7.90 19.76 25.55
N SER A 171 -8.35 20.20 24.37
CA SER A 171 -8.46 21.62 24.06
C SER A 171 -9.54 22.23 24.93
N SER A 172 -9.08 22.91 25.99
CA SER A 172 -9.79 23.80 26.89
C SER A 172 -10.93 24.57 26.20
N ALA A 173 -12.17 24.07 26.35
CA ALA A 173 -13.36 24.86 26.16
C ALA A 173 -13.67 25.59 27.49
N THR A 174 -13.47 26.90 27.51
CA THR A 174 -13.97 27.78 28.57
C THR A 174 -15.49 27.69 28.59
N VAL A 175 -16.05 26.96 29.56
CA VAL A 175 -17.47 27.02 29.90
C VAL A 175 -17.61 27.83 31.17
N THR A 176 -18.09 29.07 31.01
CA THR A 176 -18.65 29.88 32.08
C THR A 176 -20.01 29.32 32.45
N SER A 177 -20.14 28.72 33.63
CA SER A 177 -21.44 28.51 34.28
C SER A 177 -21.37 28.96 35.73
N ASN A 178 -21.98 30.12 35.96
CA ASN A 178 -22.27 30.68 37.28
C ASN A 178 -23.35 29.81 37.94
N GLY A 179 -23.06 29.17 39.09
CA GLY A 179 -24.03 28.32 39.77
C GLY A 179 -23.54 27.75 41.10
N THR A 180 -23.98 28.38 42.18
CA THR A 180 -23.80 28.04 43.60
C THR A 180 -24.42 26.70 44.02
N MET A 181 -23.68 25.86 44.77
CA MET A 181 -24.07 24.85 45.80
C MET A 181 -23.02 23.74 45.80
N GLY A 182 -22.53 23.14 46.88
CA GLY A 182 -22.87 23.12 48.29
C GLY A 182 -22.07 21.93 48.89
N THR A 183 -21.57 22.07 50.11
CA THR A 183 -20.79 21.05 50.83
C THR A 183 -21.66 19.84 51.21
N SER A 184 -21.21 18.61 50.98
CA SER A 184 -21.48 17.46 51.86
C SER A 184 -20.64 16.22 51.52
N THR A 185 -20.56 15.35 52.52
CA THR A 185 -19.57 14.33 52.88
C THR A 185 -19.81 12.93 52.32
N GLY A 186 -18.71 12.21 52.03
CA GLY A 186 -18.45 10.80 52.37
C GLY A 186 -19.21 9.68 51.64
N SER A 187 -18.47 8.72 51.06
CA SER A 187 -18.55 7.31 51.47
C SER A 187 -17.42 6.46 50.86
N THR A 188 -17.03 5.45 51.63
CA THR A 188 -15.82 4.64 51.65
C THR A 188 -15.89 3.47 50.66
N SER A 189 -14.74 3.05 50.10
CA SER A 189 -14.59 1.73 49.47
C SER A 189 -13.41 0.99 50.08
N THR A 190 -13.71 -0.08 50.81
CA THR A 190 -12.77 -1.11 51.26
C THR A 190 -13.40 -2.46 50.94
N THR A 191 -12.64 -3.40 50.39
CA THR A 191 -12.44 -4.76 50.94
C THR A 191 -11.74 -5.67 49.93
N THR A 192 -10.63 -6.24 50.39
CA THR A 192 -9.81 -7.36 49.89
C THR A 192 -10.46 -8.71 50.25
N GLY A 193 -10.15 -9.79 49.53
CA GLY A 193 -10.26 -11.14 50.12
C GLY A 193 -10.48 -12.32 49.15
N SER A 194 -9.67 -13.35 49.33
CA SER A 194 -9.49 -14.57 48.53
C SER A 194 -10.19 -15.80 49.14
N GLY A 195 -10.49 -16.81 48.31
CA GLY A 195 -10.37 -18.24 48.68
C GLY A 195 -11.65 -19.07 48.83
N GLY A 196 -11.61 -20.33 48.38
CA GLY A 196 -12.42 -21.41 48.95
C GLY A 196 -13.09 -22.41 47.99
N THR A 197 -12.63 -23.66 48.05
CA THR A 197 -12.93 -24.90 47.30
C THR A 197 -14.22 -25.64 47.70
N THR A 198 -14.78 -26.49 46.82
CA THR A 198 -15.41 -27.84 47.08
C THR A 198 -15.75 -28.50 45.71
N SER A 199 -15.06 -29.56 45.23
CA SER A 199 -15.24 -31.03 45.39
C SER A 199 -16.43 -31.68 44.64
N GLY A 200 -16.13 -32.63 43.71
CA GLY A 200 -17.08 -33.67 43.28
C GLY A 200 -16.80 -34.39 41.94
N THR A 201 -16.09 -35.54 41.99
CA THR A 201 -16.27 -36.82 41.23
C THR A 201 -16.63 -36.81 39.73
N GLY A 202 -16.01 -37.54 38.78
CA GLY A 202 -15.03 -38.64 38.79
C GLY A 202 -14.80 -39.19 37.35
N SER A 203 -13.81 -40.11 37.20
CA SER A 203 -13.51 -41.12 36.13
C SER A 203 -13.90 -40.86 34.67
N SER A 204 -13.16 -41.18 33.61
CA SER A 204 -12.01 -42.07 33.33
C SER A 204 -11.66 -41.79 31.85
N GLY A 205 -10.40 -41.58 31.43
CA GLY A 205 -9.47 -42.65 31.06
C GLY A 205 -9.65 -43.10 29.60
N GLY A 206 -8.63 -42.93 28.76
CA GLY A 206 -8.54 -43.64 27.47
C GLY A 206 -7.81 -42.90 26.36
N SER A 207 -6.50 -43.09 26.28
CA SER A 207 -5.68 -42.83 25.09
C SER A 207 -6.09 -43.74 23.93
N TYR A 208 -6.04 -43.22 22.70
CA TYR A 208 -5.23 -43.72 21.58
C TYR A 208 -4.87 -42.53 20.68
#